data_AF-A0A6P0XHE5-F1
#
_entry.id   AF-A0A6P0XHE5-F1
#
_cell.length_a   1.000
_cell.length_b   1.000
_cell.length_c   1.000
_cell.angle_alpha   90.00
_cell.angle_beta   90.00
_cell.angle_gamma   90.00
#
_symmetry.space_group_name_H-M   'P 1'
#
loop_
_entity.id
_entity.type
_entity.pdbx_description
1 polymer ?
#
loop_
_entity_poly.entity_id
_entity_poly.type
_entity_poly.pdbx_seq_one_letter_code
_entity_poly.pdbx_strand_id
1 'polypeptide(L)'
;MAFTLVFNFTYINHVTGDSSHRQIRDYGVGLLARTAKLGKVQINLHRDIPVGFVVKQVRVVKKAMGWFAVIAIESDISLPDPVPHRHFIGIDVGLNNYLATSDGFIEPGRKLFKCEHRRLKVLQRRLSKKKKRSSNYEKARL
;
A
#
# COMPACT_ATOMS: atom_id res chain seq x y z
N MET A 1 -18.94 -13.02 7.66
CA MET A 1 -18.63 -12.13 6.52
C MET A 1 -17.12 -11.88 6.56
N ALA A 2 -16.35 -12.44 5.63
CA ALA A 2 -14.89 -12.33 5.63
C ALA A 2 -14.47 -10.93 5.14
N PHE A 3 -13.99 -10.08 6.03
CA PHE A 3 -13.43 -8.78 5.66
C PHE A 3 -12.02 -8.97 5.09
N THR A 4 -11.86 -8.67 3.81
CA THR A 4 -10.58 -8.63 3.11
C THR A 4 -10.27 -7.19 2.76
N LEU A 5 -9.16 -6.64 3.26
CA LEU A 5 -8.12 -5.89 2.53
C LEU A 5 -7.33 -4.95 3.45
N VAL A 6 -6.09 -5.33 3.76
CA VAL A 6 -5.04 -4.36 4.10
C VAL A 6 -3.91 -4.56 3.10
N PHE A 7 -3.70 -3.58 2.22
CA PHE A 7 -2.54 -3.56 1.33
C PHE A 7 -1.28 -3.21 2.13
N ASN A 8 -0.52 -4.23 2.50
CA ASN A 8 0.84 -4.05 3.00
C ASN A 8 1.83 -4.12 1.84
N PHE A 9 2.31 -2.96 1.39
CA PHE A 9 3.39 -2.88 0.40
C PHE A 9 4.70 -3.26 1.07
N THR A 10 5.25 -4.37 0.60
CA THR A 10 6.40 -5.00 1.23
C THR A 10 7.49 -5.20 0.19
N TYR A 11 8.70 -4.68 0.44
CA TYR A 11 9.80 -4.74 -0.52
C TYR A 11 10.44 -6.13 -0.51
N ILE A 12 10.71 -6.68 -1.70
CA ILE A 12 11.39 -7.97 -1.86
C ILE A 12 12.89 -7.70 -2.01
N ASN A 13 13.66 -7.97 -0.96
CA ASN A 13 15.12 -7.99 -1.04
C ASN A 13 15.52 -9.28 -1.78
N HIS A 14 16.06 -9.13 -3.00
CA HIS A 14 16.81 -10.11 -3.78
C HIS A 14 16.39 -11.60 -3.66
N VAL A 15 15.79 -12.15 -4.72
CA VAL A 15 15.53 -13.60 -4.84
C VAL A 15 16.88 -14.32 -4.82
N THR A 16 17.23 -14.96 -3.70
CA THR A 16 18.42 -15.80 -3.61
C THR A 16 18.07 -17.16 -4.21
N GLY A 17 18.46 -17.34 -5.48
CA GLY A 17 18.80 -18.67 -5.97
C GLY A 17 20.02 -19.18 -5.19
N ASP A 18 20.06 -20.48 -4.97
CA ASP A 18 20.93 -21.17 -4.04
C ASP A 18 22.43 -20.78 -4.14
N SER A 19 23.11 -20.91 -3.00
CA SER A 19 24.56 -20.91 -2.76
C SER A 19 25.37 -19.59 -2.64
N SER A 20 25.97 -19.46 -1.44
CA SER A 20 27.24 -18.78 -1.08
C SER A 20 27.26 -17.27 -0.78
N HIS A 21 27.56 -16.99 0.50
CA HIS A 21 28.14 -15.79 1.11
C HIS A 21 27.69 -14.39 0.63
N ARG A 22 26.81 -13.76 1.42
CA ARG A 22 26.93 -12.35 1.85
C ARG A 22 26.05 -12.15 3.09
N GLN A 23 26.67 -11.79 4.22
CA GLN A 23 25.98 -11.39 5.44
C GLN A 23 25.03 -10.23 5.13
N ILE A 24 23.73 -10.51 5.14
CA ILE A 24 22.69 -9.48 5.15
C ILE A 24 22.46 -9.15 6.63
N ARG A 25 22.82 -7.92 7.01
CA ARG A 25 22.62 -7.37 8.35
C ARG A 25 21.15 -7.54 8.76
N ASP A 26 20.94 -8.09 9.95
CA ASP A 26 19.65 -8.37 10.56
C ASP A 26 18.73 -7.14 10.56
N TYR A 27 17.73 -7.15 9.69
CA TYR A 27 16.51 -6.38 9.85
C TYR A 27 15.38 -7.41 10.01
N GLY A 28 14.88 -7.51 11.24
CA GLY A 28 13.69 -8.22 11.72
C GLY A 28 12.97 -9.21 10.79
N VAL A 29 13.04 -10.49 11.15
CA VAL A 29 12.07 -11.57 10.86
C VAL A 29 11.46 -11.55 9.44
N GLY A 30 12.21 -12.00 8.45
CA GLY A 30 11.71 -12.16 7.08
C GLY A 30 10.64 -13.27 6.98
N LEU A 31 9.49 -12.96 6.36
CA LEU A 31 8.48 -13.96 6.02
C LEU A 31 8.90 -14.70 4.75
N LEU A 32 8.93 -16.03 4.80
CA LEU A 32 9.14 -16.87 3.61
C LEU A 32 7.80 -17.14 2.93
N ALA A 33 7.56 -16.50 1.78
CA ALA A 33 6.41 -16.84 0.94
C ALA A 33 6.79 -17.88 -0.11
N ARG A 34 6.01 -18.95 -0.21
CA ARG A 34 6.12 -19.91 -1.32
C ARG A 34 5.23 -19.45 -2.47
N THR A 35 5.84 -19.11 -3.59
CA THR A 35 5.12 -18.74 -4.82
C THR A 35 5.26 -19.87 -5.83
N ALA A 36 4.18 -20.22 -6.54
CA ALA A 36 4.18 -21.33 -7.50
C ALA A 36 5.28 -21.22 -8.58
N LYS A 37 5.65 -19.99 -9.00
CA LYS A 37 6.64 -19.75 -10.06
C LYS A 37 8.05 -19.40 -9.57
N LEU A 38 8.20 -18.94 -8.32
CA LEU A 38 9.46 -18.38 -7.81
C LEU A 38 10.04 -19.18 -6.65
N GLY A 39 9.35 -20.22 -6.18
CA GLY A 39 9.77 -20.97 -5.00
C GLY A 39 9.64 -20.14 -3.73
N LYS A 40 10.55 -20.33 -2.78
CA LYS A 40 10.59 -19.61 -1.51
C LYS A 40 11.24 -18.24 -1.74
N VAL A 41 10.52 -17.17 -1.45
CA VAL A 41 11.02 -15.79 -1.55
C VAL A 41 11.03 -15.18 -0.16
N GLN A 42 12.16 -14.59 0.24
CA GLN A 42 12.25 -13.81 1.46
C GLN A 42 11.59 -12.44 1.24
N ILE A 43 10.72 -12.07 2.17
CA ILE A 43 9.96 -10.82 2.13
C ILE A 43 10.26 -10.05 3.41
N ASN A 44 10.58 -8.76 3.28
CA ASN A 44 10.80 -7.86 4.42
C ASN A 44 9.50 -7.14 4.81
N LEU A 45 8.72 -7.70 5.73
CA LEU A 45 7.44 -7.15 6.20
C LEU A 45 7.62 -5.75 6.82
N HIS A 46 7.00 -4.73 6.22
CA HIS A 46 6.99 -3.39 6.80
C HIS A 46 6.04 -3.29 8.01
N ARG A 47 5.04 -4.16 8.09
CA ARG A 47 4.09 -4.25 9.20
C ARG A 47 3.81 -5.72 9.47
N ASP A 48 3.72 -6.06 10.75
CA ASP A 48 3.38 -7.40 11.19
C ASP A 48 1.96 -7.79 10.76
N ILE A 49 1.73 -9.09 10.59
CA ILE A 49 0.40 -9.63 10.34
C ILE A 49 -0.34 -9.61 11.69
N PRO A 50 -1.52 -8.98 11.79
CA PRO A 50 -2.24 -8.92 13.05
C PRO A 50 -2.63 -10.31 13.55
N VAL A 51 -2.70 -10.46 14.88
CA VAL A 51 -3.09 -11.71 15.53
C VAL A 51 -4.53 -12.08 15.13
N GLY A 52 -4.78 -13.36 14.86
CA GLY A 52 -6.08 -13.87 14.42
C GLY A 52 -6.34 -13.76 12.91
N PHE A 53 -5.38 -13.24 12.14
CA PHE A 53 -5.45 -13.19 10.69
C PHE A 53 -4.62 -14.30 10.05
N VAL A 54 -5.18 -14.94 9.02
CA VAL A 54 -4.57 -16.00 8.22
C VAL A 54 -4.26 -15.46 6.84
N VAL A 55 -3.06 -15.75 6.33
CA VAL A 55 -2.67 -15.40 4.95
C VAL A 55 -3.39 -16.33 3.97
N LYS A 56 -4.17 -15.77 3.05
CA LYS A 56 -4.88 -16.53 2.00
C LYS A 56 -4.16 -16.51 0.67
N GLN A 57 -3.53 -15.39 0.32
CA GLN A 57 -2.87 -15.24 -0.97
C GLN A 57 -1.68 -14.30 -0.89
N VAL A 58 -0.61 -14.62 -1.62
CA VAL A 58 0.53 -13.73 -1.85
C VAL A 58 0.71 -13.54 -3.34
N ARG A 59 0.76 -12.28 -3.79
CA ARG A 59 1.00 -11.90 -5.19
C ARG A 59 2.23 -11.02 -5.30
N VAL A 60 3.17 -11.41 -6.15
CA VAL A 60 4.35 -10.60 -6.46
C VAL A 60 4.04 -9.65 -7.63
N VAL A 61 4.29 -8.36 -7.47
CA VAL A 61 4.00 -7.31 -8.45
C VAL A 61 5.22 -6.43 -8.67
N LYS A 62 5.56 -6.16 -9.93
CA LYS A 62 6.58 -5.16 -10.31
C LYS A 62 5.93 -3.79 -10.45
N LYS A 63 6.48 -2.79 -9.76
CA LYS A 63 6.13 -1.36 -9.88
C LYS A 63 7.39 -0.57 -10.25
N ALA A 64 7.24 0.72 -10.55
CA ALA A 64 8.35 1.60 -10.94
C ALA A 64 9.49 1.61 -9.90
N MET A 65 9.15 1.53 -8.60
CA MET A 65 10.13 1.55 -7.50
C MET A 65 10.77 0.19 -7.19
N GLY A 66 10.27 -0.91 -7.75
CA GLY A 66 10.78 -2.25 -7.45
C GLY A 66 9.72 -3.33 -7.41
N TRP A 67 10.08 -4.45 -6.78
CA TRP A 67 9.20 -5.61 -6.59
C TRP A 67 8.51 -5.55 -5.23
N PHE A 68 7.22 -5.84 -5.23
CA PHE A 68 6.37 -5.81 -4.05
C PHE A 68 5.63 -7.12 -3.88
N ALA A 69 5.51 -7.59 -2.65
CA ALA A 69 4.57 -8.64 -2.28
C ALA A 69 3.27 -8.00 -1.80
N VAL A 70 2.15 -8.37 -2.42
CA VAL A 70 0.80 -8.05 -1.98
C VAL A 70 0.25 -9.27 -1.26
N ILE A 71 -0.06 -9.12 0.02
CA ILE A 71 -0.52 -10.21 0.89
C ILE A 71 -1.99 -9.97 1.20
N ALA A 72 -2.84 -10.93 0.85
CA ALA A 72 -4.23 -10.98 1.26
C ALA A 72 -4.33 -11.81 2.54
N ILE A 73 -4.91 -11.20 3.57
CA ILE A 73 -5.17 -11.81 4.87
C ILE A 73 -6.67 -11.84 5.14
N GLU A 74 -7.12 -12.84 5.85
CA GLU A 74 -8.52 -13.06 6.25
C GLU A 74 -8.55 -13.37 7.74
N SER A 75 -9.61 -12.95 8.44
CA SER A 75 -9.87 -13.40 9.81
C SER A 75 -11.32 -13.83 9.92
N ASP A 76 -11.57 -14.80 10.81
CA ASP A 76 -12.92 -15.26 11.13
C ASP A 76 -13.59 -14.38 12.20
N ILE A 77 -13.12 -13.15 12.40
CA ILE A 77 -13.71 -12.20 13.35
C ILE A 77 -15.15 -11.91 12.91
N SER A 78 -16.11 -12.40 13.69
CA SER A 78 -17.51 -11.98 13.61
C SER A 78 -17.61 -10.59 14.22
N LEU A 79 -17.88 -9.59 13.38
CA LEU A 79 -18.30 -8.29 13.90
C LEU A 79 -19.64 -8.49 14.61
N PRO A 80 -19.82 -7.92 15.82
CA PRO A 80 -21.13 -7.93 16.46
C PRO A 80 -22.13 -7.23 15.54
N ASP A 81 -23.36 -7.76 15.50
CA ASP A 81 -24.44 -7.07 14.81
C ASP A 81 -24.56 -5.64 15.39
N PRO A 82 -24.75 -4.62 14.54
CA PRO A 82 -24.91 -3.27 15.02
C PRO A 82 -26.13 -3.24 15.96
N VAL A 83 -25.86 -3.03 17.26
CA VAL A 83 -26.93 -2.87 18.25
C VAL A 83 -27.70 -1.61 17.84
N PRO A 84 -29.03 -1.68 17.64
CA PRO A 84 -29.80 -0.51 17.21
C PRO A 84 -29.69 0.59 18.26
N HIS A 85 -28.80 1.55 18.01
CA HIS A 85 -28.65 2.75 18.80
C HIS A 85 -29.66 3.78 18.30
N ARG A 86 -30.35 4.46 19.22
CA ARG A 86 -31.28 5.55 18.90
C ARG A 86 -30.59 6.80 18.34
N HIS A 87 -29.27 6.83 18.35
CA HIS A 87 -28.46 7.96 17.97
C HIS A 87 -27.62 7.61 16.74
N PHE A 88 -28.04 8.12 15.58
CA PHE A 88 -27.31 7.95 14.33
C PHE A 88 -26.39 9.15 14.12
N ILE A 89 -25.10 8.90 13.89
CA ILE A 89 -24.15 9.95 13.55
C ILE A 89 -23.96 9.96 12.04
N GLY A 90 -24.36 11.06 11.41
CA GLY A 90 -24.04 11.31 10.01
C GLY A 90 -22.56 11.66 9.88
N ILE A 91 -21.82 10.98 9.00
CA ILE A 91 -20.40 11.24 8.73
C ILE A 91 -20.28 11.84 7.33
N ASP A 92 -19.71 13.04 7.22
CA ASP A 92 -19.31 13.67 5.97
C ASP A 92 -17.79 13.80 5.89
N VAL A 93 -17.21 13.46 4.74
CA VAL A 93 -15.75 13.44 4.52
C VAL A 93 -15.44 14.33 3.33
N GLY A 94 -14.71 15.42 3.58
CA GLY A 94 -14.50 16.48 2.60
C GLY A 94 -13.05 16.95 2.46
N LEU A 95 -12.84 17.88 1.50
CA LEU A 95 -11.55 18.52 1.25
C LEU A 95 -11.28 19.71 2.19
N ASN A 96 -12.34 20.44 2.55
CA ASN A 96 -12.26 21.57 3.47
C ASN A 96 -12.21 21.09 4.92
N ASN A 97 -13.08 20.16 5.28
CA ASN A 97 -13.12 19.46 6.56
C ASN A 97 -12.89 17.98 6.28
N TYR A 98 -11.85 17.40 6.88
CA TYR A 98 -11.50 15.99 6.65
C TYR A 98 -12.61 15.07 7.16
N LEU A 99 -13.21 15.41 8.31
CA LEU A 99 -14.29 14.67 8.92
C LEU A 99 -15.26 15.67 9.55
N ALA A 100 -16.54 15.59 9.23
CA ALA A 100 -17.61 16.32 9.90
C ALA A 100 -18.68 15.33 10.35
N THR A 101 -19.19 15.54 11.55
CA THR A 101 -20.26 14.71 12.13
C THR A 101 -21.52 15.53 12.36
N SER A 102 -22.69 14.88 12.35
CA SER A 102 -23.96 15.51 12.73
C SER A 102 -23.97 16.12 14.14
N ASP A 103 -23.05 15.67 15.00
CA ASP A 103 -22.93 16.11 16.39
C ASP A 103 -22.01 17.34 16.54
N GLY A 104 -21.55 17.90 15.41
CA GLY A 104 -20.74 19.11 15.39
C GLY A 104 -19.23 18.88 15.55
N PHE A 105 -18.76 17.63 15.67
CA PHE A 105 -17.32 17.36 15.57
C PHE A 105 -16.83 17.64 14.15
N ILE A 106 -15.77 18.45 14.03
CA ILE A 106 -15.13 18.84 12.77
C ILE A 106 -13.62 18.65 12.90
N GLU A 107 -13.06 17.75 12.11
CA GLU A 107 -11.61 17.65 11.88
C GLU A 107 -11.25 18.50 10.64
N PRO A 108 -10.31 19.46 10.76
CA PRO A 108 -9.93 20.31 9.65
C PRO A 108 -9.26 19.49 8.52
N GLY A 109 -9.53 19.89 7.28
CA GLY A 109 -8.93 19.30 6.10
C GLY A 109 -7.40 19.39 6.13
N ARG A 110 -6.72 18.25 6.04
CA ARG A 110 -5.26 18.20 5.95
C ARG A 110 -4.84 18.54 4.52
N LYS A 111 -4.07 19.61 4.35
CA LYS A 111 -3.50 20.03 3.05
C LYS A 111 -2.29 19.18 2.66
N LEU A 112 -2.45 17.85 2.68
CA LEU A 112 -1.38 16.92 2.32
C LEU A 112 -1.06 17.05 0.81
N PHE A 113 0.22 16.92 0.47
CA PHE A 113 0.71 16.87 -0.92
C PHE A 113 0.47 18.13 -1.78
N LYS A 114 0.21 19.32 -1.20
CA LYS A 114 0.05 20.55 -2.01
C LYS A 114 1.28 20.87 -2.86
N CYS A 115 2.46 20.82 -2.26
CA CYS A 115 3.73 21.05 -2.95
C CYS A 115 3.96 20.00 -4.04
N GLU A 116 3.64 18.75 -3.72
CA GLU A 116 3.95 17.59 -4.57
C GLU A 116 3.00 17.58 -5.76
N HIS A 117 1.74 17.92 -5.54
CA HIS A 117 0.75 18.12 -6.59
C HIS A 117 1.12 19.29 -7.50
N ARG A 118 1.60 20.42 -6.94
CA ARG A 118 2.10 21.54 -7.76
C ARG A 118 3.29 21.11 -8.62
N ARG A 119 4.24 20.38 -8.05
CA ARG A 119 5.41 19.86 -8.76
C ARG A 119 4.99 18.86 -9.86
N LEU A 120 4.11 17.93 -9.55
CA LEU A 120 3.55 16.95 -10.49
C LEU A 120 2.88 17.67 -11.67
N LYS A 121 2.05 18.67 -11.42
CA LYS A 121 1.38 19.46 -12.46
C LYS A 121 2.38 20.14 -13.40
N VAL A 122 3.47 20.71 -12.86
CA VAL A 122 4.54 21.32 -13.66
C VAL A 122 5.26 20.25 -14.50
N LEU A 123 5.59 19.09 -13.93
CA LEU A 123 6.25 18.00 -14.64
C LEU A 123 5.37 17.44 -15.76
N GLN A 124 4.09 17.20 -15.50
CA GLN A 124 3.13 16.75 -16.50
C GLN A 124 2.96 17.77 -17.64
N ARG A 125 2.90 19.07 -17.34
CA ARG A 125 2.84 20.13 -18.37
C ARG A 125 4.13 20.21 -19.20
N ARG A 126 5.29 19.96 -18.60
CA ARG A 126 6.57 19.87 -19.33
C ARG A 126 6.60 18.61 -20.21
N LEU A 127 6.06 17.49 -19.72
CA LEU A 127 5.97 16.24 -20.48
C LEU A 127 5.05 16.37 -21.70
N SER A 128 3.87 16.99 -21.55
CA SER A 128 2.90 17.13 -22.65
C SER A 128 3.41 17.98 -23.82
N LYS A 129 4.31 18.92 -23.55
CA LYS A 129 4.95 19.77 -24.57
C LYS A 129 6.11 19.08 -25.31
N LYS A 130 6.61 17.95 -24.83
CA LYS A 130 7.72 17.23 -25.47
C LYS A 130 7.21 16.39 -26.64
N LYS A 131 7.98 16.33 -27.73
CA LYS A 131 7.69 15.45 -28.88
C LYS A 131 7.67 14.00 -28.41
N LYS A 132 6.52 13.33 -28.55
CA LYS A 132 6.35 11.91 -28.22
C LYS A 132 7.46 11.07 -28.86
N ARG A 133 7.95 10.06 -28.12
CA ARG A 133 9.04 9.15 -28.53
C ARG A 133 10.43 9.79 -28.75
N SER A 134 10.61 11.08 -28.46
CA SER A 134 11.97 11.66 -28.42
C SER A 134 12.73 11.17 -27.18
N SER A 135 14.06 11.14 -27.24
CA SER A 135 14.90 10.79 -26.08
C SER A 135 14.56 11.64 -24.84
N ASN A 136 14.27 12.93 -25.05
CA ASN A 136 13.86 13.86 -24.00
C ASN A 136 12.45 13.60 -23.45
N TYR A 137 11.56 12.99 -24.22
CA TYR A 137 10.23 12.56 -23.78
C TYR A 137 10.31 11.28 -22.95
N GLU A 138 11.03 10.26 -23.43
CA GLU A 138 11.18 9.00 -22.69
C GLU A 138 11.86 9.22 -21.33
N LYS A 139 12.90 10.07 -21.26
CA LYS A 139 13.53 10.45 -19.99
C LYS A 139 12.58 11.12 -18.99
N ALA A 140 11.55 11.83 -19.46
CA ALA A 140 10.63 12.56 -18.60
C ALA A 140 9.33 11.78 -18.29
N ARG A 141 9.14 10.62 -18.93
CA ARG A 141 8.00 9.72 -18.72
C ARG A 141 8.27 8.67 -17.64
N LEU A 142 9.54 8.31 -17.46
CA LEU A 142 10.04 7.41 -16.41
C LEU A 142 9.93 8.08 -15.03
#